data_AF-A0A552KW08-F1
#
_entry.id   AF-A0A552KW08-F1
#
_cell.length_a   1.000
_cell.length_b   1.000
_cell.length_c   1.000
_cell.angle_alpha   90.00
_cell.angle_beta   90.00
_cell.angle_gamma   90.00
#
_symmetry.space_group_name_H-M   'P 1'
#
loop_
_entity.id
_entity.type
_entity.pdbx_description
1 polymer ?
#
loop_
_entity_poly.entity_id
_entity_poly.type
_entity_poly.pdbx_seq_one_letter_code
_entity_poly.pdbx_strand_id
1 'polypeptide(L)'
;MNEARIEAYLALIQALFQCENGQEPALLEANAELVDAGLVAVMKQYADFLEQQGDSNNGRWLLNMAQQLEQILDPPRDNQDPYISFLQTLLQTVVESGGNPQVIYPLLDNNLHLLDENLVNLLRAWGNHTKEQASPEETYGLAALLYDLAYAFHEFPKGNPGINLAIAVYGYEFCATIYRQLRLERDLASTLNNLGVAYVTQAELGKEPVANLERAIAAYTEATTIFRQPGLERDLAQTLNNLGNAYLTQAELGKEPVANLERAIAAYTEATTIRRQPGLERDLAGTLNNLGNAYLTQAELGKEPVANLERAIAAYT
;
A
#
# COMPACT_ATOMS: atom_id res chain seq x y z
N MET A 1 47.44 13.22 2.35
CA MET A 1 46.78 14.50 2.70
C MET A 1 47.88 15.54 2.87
N ASN A 2 47.73 16.73 2.30
CA ASN A 2 48.76 17.77 2.36
C ASN A 2 48.83 18.35 3.79
N GLU A 3 50.02 18.50 4.37
CA GLU A 3 50.23 18.95 5.76
C GLU A 3 49.58 20.32 6.00
N ALA A 4 49.71 21.25 5.04
CA ALA A 4 49.06 22.56 5.06
C ALA A 4 47.52 22.48 5.12
N ARG A 5 46.91 21.41 4.58
CA ARG A 5 45.45 21.23 4.59
C ARG A 5 44.96 20.70 5.93
N ILE A 6 45.75 19.86 6.59
CA ILE A 6 45.47 19.41 7.96
C ILE A 6 45.53 20.58 8.94
N GLU A 7 46.53 21.44 8.81
CA GLU A 7 46.63 22.66 9.63
C GLU A 7 45.44 23.58 9.44
N ALA A 8 44.97 23.76 8.20
CA ALA A 8 43.76 24.53 7.91
C ALA A 8 42.51 23.92 8.55
N TYR A 9 42.35 22.59 8.52
CA TYR A 9 41.24 21.91 9.20
C TYR A 9 41.30 22.10 10.72
N LEU A 10 42.47 21.97 11.33
CA LEU A 10 42.64 22.17 12.76
C LEU A 10 42.35 23.62 13.17
N ALA A 11 42.77 24.59 12.36
CA ALA A 11 42.45 26.00 12.58
C ALA A 11 40.94 26.26 12.54
N LEU A 12 40.23 25.65 11.57
CA LEU A 12 38.78 25.74 11.49
C LEU A 12 38.09 25.07 12.69
N ILE A 13 38.56 23.91 13.13
CA ILE A 13 38.05 23.21 14.34
C ILE A 13 38.23 24.09 15.59
N GLN A 14 39.39 24.74 15.72
CA GLN A 14 39.61 25.67 16.84
C GLN A 14 38.69 26.88 16.78
N ALA A 15 38.47 27.43 15.59
CA ALA A 15 37.53 28.54 15.39
C ALA A 15 36.09 28.13 15.73
N LEU A 16 35.69 26.90 15.41
CA LEU A 16 34.38 26.33 15.77
C LEU A 16 34.17 26.21 17.29
N PHE A 17 35.23 25.95 18.06
CA PHE A 17 35.14 25.95 19.53
C PHE A 17 35.09 27.36 20.14
N GLN A 18 35.54 28.38 19.40
CA GLN A 18 35.67 29.75 19.90
C GLN A 18 34.55 30.68 19.42
N CYS A 19 33.79 30.29 18.38
CA CYS A 19 32.71 31.11 17.86
C CYS A 19 31.53 31.15 18.84
N GLU A 20 30.72 32.21 18.73
CA GLU A 20 29.50 32.33 19.53
C GLU A 20 28.49 31.26 19.13
N ASN A 21 27.78 30.69 20.11
CA ASN A 21 26.74 29.68 19.86
C ASN A 21 25.75 30.17 18.78
N GLY A 22 25.59 29.39 17.72
CA GLY A 22 24.72 29.69 16.58
C GLY A 22 25.44 30.33 15.38
N GLN A 23 26.72 30.66 15.48
CA GLN A 23 27.53 31.18 14.35
C GLN A 23 28.29 30.10 13.59
N GLU A 24 28.25 28.85 14.04
CA GLU A 24 28.94 27.71 13.43
C GLU A 24 28.56 27.53 11.95
N PRO A 25 27.28 27.62 11.53
CA PRO A 25 26.92 27.48 10.11
C PRO A 25 27.54 28.56 9.23
N ALA A 26 27.55 29.81 9.68
CA ALA A 26 28.14 30.93 8.95
C ALA A 26 29.67 30.80 8.85
N LEU A 27 30.31 30.28 9.90
CA LEU A 27 31.75 30.01 9.91
C LEU A 27 32.11 28.88 8.94
N LEU A 28 31.31 27.81 8.88
CA LEU A 28 31.48 26.72 7.92
C LEU A 28 31.27 27.20 6.47
N GLU A 29 30.26 28.05 6.24
CA GLU A 29 30.01 28.65 4.92
C GLU A 29 31.16 29.56 4.48
N ALA A 30 31.72 30.36 5.39
CA ALA A 30 32.87 31.22 5.12
C ALA A 30 34.17 30.45 4.79
N ASN A 31 34.23 29.15 5.13
CA ASN A 31 35.36 28.26 4.87
C ASN A 31 34.94 27.05 4.02
N ALA A 32 33.97 27.23 3.11
CA ALA A 32 33.36 26.16 2.33
C ALA A 32 34.37 25.31 1.54
N GLU A 33 35.52 25.88 1.14
CA GLU A 33 36.61 25.18 0.45
C GLU A 33 37.33 24.13 1.31
N LEU A 34 37.16 24.21 2.63
CA LEU A 34 37.65 23.25 3.61
C LEU A 34 36.57 22.24 4.02
N VAL A 35 35.30 22.47 3.73
CA VAL A 35 34.21 21.57 4.10
C VAL A 35 34.15 20.40 3.12
N ASP A 36 34.93 19.36 3.41
CA ASP A 36 35.01 18.13 2.64
C ASP A 36 35.18 16.89 3.54
N ALA A 37 35.25 15.70 2.93
CA ALA A 37 35.43 14.45 3.66
C ALA A 37 36.73 14.41 4.48
N GLY A 38 37.75 15.19 4.10
CA GLY A 38 39.00 15.33 4.85
C GLY A 38 38.80 16.06 6.17
N LEU A 39 38.03 17.16 6.18
CA LEU A 39 37.66 17.87 7.40
C LEU A 39 36.87 16.96 8.35
N VAL A 40 35.87 16.23 7.85
CA VAL A 40 35.08 15.27 8.64
C VAL A 40 35.99 14.24 9.32
N ALA A 41 36.94 13.67 8.58
CA ALA A 41 37.87 12.69 9.14
C ALA A 41 38.75 13.29 10.26
N VAL A 42 39.25 14.52 10.07
CA VAL A 42 40.05 15.22 11.09
C VAL A 42 39.21 15.59 12.31
N MET A 43 37.96 16.02 12.14
CA MET A 43 37.04 16.30 13.25
C MET A 43 36.79 15.04 14.11
N LYS A 44 36.57 13.88 13.48
CA LYS A 44 36.41 12.59 14.19
C LYS A 44 37.67 12.21 14.97
N GLN A 45 38.84 12.29 14.34
CA GLN A 45 40.12 12.00 15.00
C GLN A 45 40.40 12.97 16.17
N TYR A 46 40.07 14.25 16.00
CA TYR A 46 40.24 15.24 17.05
C TYR A 46 39.24 15.05 18.19
N ALA A 47 38.01 14.62 17.89
CA ALA A 47 37.02 14.22 18.90
C ALA A 47 37.52 13.04 19.75
N ASP A 48 38.07 11.99 19.13
CA ASP A 48 38.67 10.85 19.83
C ASP A 48 39.85 11.28 20.72
N PHE A 49 40.68 12.22 20.23
CA PHE A 49 41.77 12.80 21.00
C PHE A 49 41.26 13.55 22.24
N LEU A 50 40.22 14.37 22.10
CA LEU A 50 39.60 15.09 23.22
C LEU A 50 39.03 14.13 24.27
N GLU A 51 38.39 13.04 23.83
CA GLU A 51 37.87 12.01 24.73
C GLU A 51 38.99 11.32 25.52
N GLN A 52 40.13 11.01 24.88
CA GLN A 52 41.31 10.44 25.55
C GLN A 52 41.95 11.41 26.56
N GLN A 53 41.81 12.72 26.36
CA GLN A 53 42.27 13.76 27.30
C GLN A 53 41.27 14.06 28.43
N GLY A 54 40.10 13.42 28.42
CA GLY A 54 39.04 13.61 29.41
C GLY A 54 38.07 14.76 29.10
N ASP A 55 38.16 15.38 27.92
CA ASP A 55 37.22 16.41 27.45
C ASP A 55 36.09 15.80 26.61
N SER A 56 35.32 14.92 27.24
CA SER A 56 34.25 14.16 26.58
C SER A 56 33.10 15.04 26.06
N ASN A 57 32.91 16.24 26.61
CA ASN A 57 31.84 17.15 26.18
C ASN A 57 32.18 17.76 24.81
N ASN A 58 33.39 18.32 24.67
CA ASN A 58 33.84 18.89 23.40
C ASN A 58 34.08 17.80 22.35
N GLY A 59 34.61 16.64 22.77
CA GLY A 59 34.75 15.48 21.89
C GLY A 59 33.41 15.05 21.29
N ARG A 60 32.39 14.86 22.13
CA ARG A 60 31.06 14.44 21.65
C ARG A 60 30.36 15.50 20.79
N TRP A 61 30.51 16.77 21.14
CA TRP A 61 29.99 17.87 20.31
C TRP A 61 30.61 17.87 18.91
N LEU A 62 31.94 17.74 18.84
CA LEU A 62 32.67 17.75 17.57
C LEU A 62 32.35 16.51 16.72
N LEU A 63 32.19 15.35 17.36
CA LEU A 63 31.76 14.12 16.71
C LEU A 63 30.37 14.26 16.07
N ASN A 64 29.40 14.85 16.80
CA ASN A 64 28.06 15.10 16.29
C ASN A 64 28.08 16.04 15.08
N MET A 65 28.88 17.12 15.14
CA MET A 65 29.02 18.05 14.02
C MET A 65 29.68 17.37 12.80
N ALA A 66 30.69 16.54 13.02
CA ALA A 66 31.34 15.77 11.96
C ALA A 66 30.35 14.82 11.26
N GLN A 67 29.45 14.17 12.02
CA GLN A 67 28.41 13.31 11.47
C GLN A 67 27.37 14.09 10.65
N GLN A 68 26.98 15.29 11.09
CA GLN A 68 26.09 16.15 10.31
C GLN A 68 26.73 16.58 8.99
N LEU A 69 27.99 16.99 9.02
CA LEU A 69 28.74 17.35 7.81
C LEU A 69 28.92 16.16 6.88
N GLU A 70 29.17 14.97 7.42
CA GLU A 70 29.26 13.73 6.63
C GLU A 70 27.96 13.44 5.87
N GLN A 71 26.80 13.59 6.51
CA GLN A 71 25.50 13.43 5.84
C GLN A 71 25.24 14.45 4.73
N ILE A 72 25.81 15.66 4.84
CA ILE A 72 25.69 16.72 3.82
C ILE A 72 26.63 16.44 2.64
N LEU A 73 27.84 15.96 2.92
CA LEU A 73 28.91 15.78 1.94
C LEU A 73 28.81 14.46 1.17
N ASP A 74 28.38 13.40 1.83
CA ASP A 74 28.12 12.08 1.25
C ASP A 74 26.78 11.58 1.80
N PRO A 75 25.65 12.08 1.27
CA PRO A 75 24.34 11.64 1.73
C PRO A 75 24.26 10.11 1.56
N PRO A 76 23.66 9.39 2.53
CA PRO A 76 23.60 7.93 2.49
C PRO A 76 23.12 7.45 1.11
N ARG A 77 23.70 6.37 0.57
CA ARG A 77 23.37 5.88 -0.78
C ARG A 77 21.86 5.68 -1.01
N ASP A 78 21.11 5.38 0.05
CA ASP A 78 19.65 5.31 0.04
C ASP A 78 18.97 6.64 -0.37
N ASN A 79 19.56 7.79 -0.06
CA ASN A 79 19.10 9.13 -0.49
C ASN A 79 19.44 9.45 -1.96
N GLN A 80 20.20 8.60 -2.65
CA GLN A 80 20.51 8.75 -4.08
C GLN A 80 19.70 7.79 -4.95
N ASP A 81 19.06 6.76 -4.37
CA ASP A 81 18.17 5.88 -5.13
C ASP A 81 16.81 6.57 -5.32
N PRO A 82 16.40 6.88 -6.57
CA PRO A 82 15.13 7.54 -6.82
C PRO A 82 13.93 6.71 -6.35
N TYR A 83 14.03 5.37 -6.31
CA TYR A 83 12.94 4.51 -5.82
C TYR A 83 12.79 4.60 -4.29
N ILE A 84 13.90 4.64 -3.55
CA ILE A 84 13.86 4.77 -2.08
C ILE A 84 13.34 6.15 -1.69
N SER A 85 13.88 7.21 -2.31
CA SER A 85 13.44 8.59 -2.06
C SER A 85 11.95 8.77 -2.40
N PHE A 86 11.51 8.20 -3.52
CA PHE A 86 10.11 8.23 -3.93
C PHE A 86 9.22 7.43 -2.97
N LEU A 87 9.60 6.20 -2.60
CA LEU A 87 8.82 5.38 -1.67
C LEU A 87 8.66 6.06 -0.32
N GLN A 88 9.74 6.64 0.24
CA GLN A 88 9.67 7.39 1.49
C GLN A 88 8.71 8.59 1.39
N THR A 89 8.86 9.39 0.34
CA THR A 89 7.99 10.55 0.10
C THR A 89 6.53 10.13 -0.08
N LEU A 90 6.30 9.04 -0.79
CA LEU A 90 4.97 8.49 -1.04
C LEU A 90 4.32 8.01 0.26
N LEU A 91 5.01 7.18 1.04
CA LEU A 91 4.49 6.69 2.32
C LEU A 91 4.20 7.83 3.28
N GLN A 92 5.10 8.82 3.38
CA GLN A 92 4.86 10.02 4.20
C GLN A 92 3.62 10.78 3.72
N THR A 93 3.47 10.97 2.40
CA THR A 93 2.31 11.64 1.81
C THR A 93 1.01 10.90 2.11
N VAL A 94 1.00 9.57 2.06
CA VAL A 94 -0.18 8.76 2.42
C VAL A 94 -0.54 8.97 3.89
N VAL A 95 0.43 8.93 4.81
CA VAL A 95 0.21 9.16 6.24
C VAL A 95 -0.35 10.56 6.50
N GLU A 96 0.29 11.60 5.97
CA GLU A 96 -0.11 13.00 6.21
C GLU A 96 -1.47 13.35 5.63
N SER A 97 -1.83 12.73 4.50
CA SER A 97 -3.09 12.99 3.81
C SER A 97 -4.23 12.07 4.26
N GLY A 98 -3.96 11.06 5.09
CA GLY A 98 -4.92 10.02 5.45
C GLY A 98 -5.48 9.30 4.22
N GLY A 99 -4.62 8.99 3.25
CA GLY A 99 -5.02 8.31 2.02
C GLY A 99 -5.76 9.19 0.99
N ASN A 100 -5.79 10.52 1.14
CA ASN A 100 -6.56 11.39 0.24
C ASN A 100 -6.02 11.37 -1.21
N PRO A 101 -6.81 10.89 -2.19
CA PRO A 101 -6.37 10.81 -3.58
C PRO A 101 -6.00 12.15 -4.21
N GLN A 102 -6.60 13.26 -3.76
CA GLN A 102 -6.29 14.60 -4.28
C GLN A 102 -4.87 15.06 -3.95
N VAL A 103 -4.26 14.50 -2.91
CA VAL A 103 -2.88 14.78 -2.50
C VAL A 103 -1.92 13.74 -3.09
N ILE A 104 -2.32 12.47 -3.12
CA ILE A 104 -1.47 11.37 -3.57
C ILE A 104 -1.31 11.35 -5.11
N TYR A 105 -2.40 11.57 -5.87
CA TYR A 105 -2.37 11.40 -7.32
C TYR A 105 -1.40 12.36 -8.05
N PRO A 106 -1.27 13.64 -7.67
CA PRO A 106 -0.24 14.50 -8.26
C PRO A 106 1.19 13.96 -8.05
N LEU A 107 1.48 13.35 -6.89
CA LEU A 107 2.78 12.74 -6.63
C LEU A 107 3.02 11.52 -7.54
N LEU A 108 2.02 10.65 -7.68
CA LEU A 108 2.09 9.49 -8.59
C LEU A 108 2.23 9.94 -10.05
N ASP A 109 1.45 10.94 -10.47
CA ASP A 109 1.46 11.51 -11.82
C ASP A 109 2.84 12.05 -12.23
N ASN A 110 3.54 12.70 -11.30
CA ASN A 110 4.88 13.23 -11.54
C ASN A 110 5.97 12.15 -11.56
N ASN A 111 5.66 10.94 -11.08
CA ASN A 111 6.62 9.85 -10.91
C ASN A 111 6.18 8.55 -11.62
N LEU A 112 5.37 8.64 -12.68
CA LEU A 112 4.91 7.47 -13.44
C LEU A 112 6.04 6.56 -13.93
N HIS A 113 7.22 7.11 -14.18
CA HIS A 113 8.40 6.36 -14.61
C HIS A 113 9.01 5.46 -13.51
N LEU A 114 8.67 5.71 -12.24
CA LEU A 114 9.06 4.88 -11.10
C LEU A 114 7.96 3.87 -10.73
N LEU A 115 6.80 3.91 -11.37
CA LEU A 115 5.71 2.96 -11.13
C LEU A 115 5.92 1.70 -11.97
N ASP A 116 6.95 0.93 -11.61
CA ASP A 116 7.30 -0.34 -12.25
C ASP A 116 7.53 -1.47 -11.22
N GLU A 117 8.01 -2.62 -11.68
CA GLU A 117 8.27 -3.79 -10.82
C GLU A 117 9.34 -3.52 -9.75
N ASN A 118 10.26 -2.57 -9.96
CA ASN A 118 11.27 -2.24 -8.95
C ASN A 118 10.62 -1.62 -7.72
N LEU A 119 9.65 -0.71 -7.92
CA LEU A 119 8.88 -0.13 -6.82
C LEU A 119 8.06 -1.20 -6.08
N VAL A 120 7.44 -2.13 -6.81
CA VAL A 120 6.68 -3.25 -6.20
C VAL A 120 7.59 -4.07 -5.30
N ASN A 121 8.78 -4.44 -5.79
CA ASN A 121 9.75 -5.23 -5.03
C ASN A 121 10.30 -4.46 -3.83
N LEU A 122 10.59 -3.16 -4.00
CA LEU A 122 11.06 -2.31 -2.92
C LEU A 122 10.00 -2.16 -1.82
N LEU A 123 8.75 -1.90 -2.19
CA LEU A 123 7.63 -1.81 -1.24
C LEU A 123 7.46 -3.11 -0.46
N ARG A 124 7.58 -4.27 -1.12
CA ARG A 124 7.53 -5.59 -0.47
C ARG A 124 8.67 -5.80 0.52
N ALA A 125 9.90 -5.47 0.10
CA ALA A 125 11.08 -5.60 0.96
C ALA A 125 10.95 -4.69 2.18
N TRP A 126 10.57 -3.42 1.96
CA TRP A 126 10.33 -2.44 3.02
C TRP A 126 9.25 -2.92 3.98
N GLY A 127 8.06 -3.26 3.51
CA GLY A 127 6.94 -3.62 4.39
C GLY A 127 7.21 -4.88 5.20
N ASN A 128 7.90 -5.87 4.62
CA ASN A 128 8.31 -7.07 5.36
C ASN A 128 9.36 -6.75 6.44
N HIS A 129 10.36 -5.96 6.11
CA HIS A 129 11.41 -5.55 7.05
C HIS A 129 10.85 -4.71 8.21
N THR A 130 9.99 -3.74 7.90
CA THR A 130 9.34 -2.89 8.91
C THR A 130 8.44 -3.71 9.82
N LYS A 131 7.69 -4.69 9.27
CA LYS A 131 6.86 -5.60 10.07
C LYS A 131 7.66 -6.40 11.10
N GLU A 132 8.85 -6.88 10.75
CA GLU A 132 9.69 -7.68 11.66
C GLU A 132 10.19 -6.89 12.87
N GLN A 133 10.30 -5.56 12.72
CA GLN A 133 10.80 -4.66 13.76
C GLN A 133 9.69 -3.94 14.52
N ALA A 134 8.48 -3.93 13.98
CA ALA A 134 7.34 -3.23 14.54
C ALA A 134 6.81 -3.91 15.82
N SER A 135 6.52 -3.10 16.83
CA SER A 135 5.66 -3.47 17.94
C SER A 135 4.23 -3.76 17.46
N PRO A 136 3.36 -4.39 18.28
CA PRO A 136 1.97 -4.63 17.90
C PRO A 136 1.19 -3.36 17.53
N GLU A 137 1.46 -2.23 18.20
CA GLU A 137 0.82 -0.94 17.94
C GLU A 137 1.28 -0.34 16.61
N GLU A 138 2.59 -0.38 16.34
CA GLU A 138 3.16 0.03 15.06
C GLU A 138 2.70 -0.86 13.90
N THR A 139 2.48 -2.15 14.16
CA THR A 139 1.97 -3.11 13.17
C THR A 139 0.55 -2.74 12.71
N TYR A 140 -0.30 -2.23 13.61
CA TYR A 140 -1.62 -1.72 13.24
C TYR A 140 -1.51 -0.45 12.37
N GLY A 141 -0.66 0.51 12.78
CA GLY A 141 -0.42 1.73 11.99
C GLY A 141 0.13 1.43 10.60
N LEU A 142 1.04 0.45 10.49
CA LEU A 142 1.59 -0.03 9.23
C LEU A 142 0.51 -0.66 8.33
N ALA A 143 -0.42 -1.43 8.90
CA ALA A 143 -1.55 -1.97 8.15
C ALA A 143 -2.48 -0.85 7.65
N ALA A 144 -2.81 0.15 8.47
CA ALA A 144 -3.62 1.28 8.02
C ALA A 144 -2.96 2.04 6.86
N LEU A 145 -1.66 2.32 6.98
CA LEU A 145 -0.85 2.95 5.91
C LEU A 145 -0.89 2.15 4.60
N LEU A 146 -0.65 0.84 4.68
CA LEU A 146 -0.63 -0.01 3.49
C LEU A 146 -2.03 -0.23 2.89
N TYR A 147 -3.09 -0.13 3.69
CA TYR A 147 -4.46 -0.15 3.20
C TYR A 147 -4.77 1.11 2.38
N ASP A 148 -4.42 2.29 2.89
CA ASP A 148 -4.63 3.57 2.21
C ASP A 148 -3.80 3.65 0.91
N LEU A 149 -2.55 3.19 0.97
CA LEU A 149 -1.69 3.06 -0.22
C LEU A 149 -2.32 2.13 -1.25
N ALA A 150 -2.78 0.95 -0.83
CA ALA A 150 -3.41 -0.02 -1.72
C ALA A 150 -4.66 0.54 -2.39
N TYR A 151 -5.52 1.23 -1.62
CA TYR A 151 -6.70 1.90 -2.14
C TYR A 151 -6.35 3.00 -3.15
N ALA A 152 -5.36 3.84 -2.83
CA ALA A 152 -4.92 4.89 -3.73
C ALA A 152 -4.44 4.33 -5.07
N PHE A 153 -3.61 3.27 -5.07
CA PHE A 153 -3.14 2.63 -6.30
C PHE A 153 -4.24 1.88 -7.05
N HIS A 154 -5.16 1.20 -6.36
CA HIS A 154 -6.27 0.51 -7.01
C HIS A 154 -7.13 1.47 -7.84
N GLU A 155 -7.42 2.65 -7.30
CA GLU A 155 -8.25 3.67 -7.94
C GLU A 155 -7.46 4.60 -8.89
N PHE A 156 -6.12 4.53 -8.90
CA PHE A 156 -5.29 5.42 -9.69
C PHE A 156 -5.37 5.08 -11.20
N PRO A 157 -5.88 5.99 -12.05
CA PRO A 157 -6.23 5.65 -13.44
C PRO A 157 -5.05 5.73 -14.42
N LYS A 158 -3.87 6.20 -13.99
CA LYS A 158 -2.70 6.40 -14.86
C LYS A 158 -1.58 5.40 -14.54
N GLY A 159 -0.59 5.35 -15.43
CA GLY A 159 0.52 4.41 -15.34
C GLY A 159 0.17 3.02 -15.85
N ASN A 160 0.93 2.02 -15.42
CA ASN A 160 0.66 0.63 -15.80
C ASN A 160 -0.38 0.03 -14.82
N PRO A 161 -1.59 -0.32 -15.29
CA PRO A 161 -2.64 -0.86 -14.41
C PRO A 161 -2.22 -2.18 -13.73
N GLY A 162 -1.37 -2.97 -14.39
CA GLY A 162 -0.84 -4.19 -13.84
C GLY A 162 0.11 -3.97 -12.65
N ILE A 163 0.84 -2.84 -12.62
CA ILE A 163 1.72 -2.44 -11.52
C ILE A 163 0.91 -1.85 -10.37
N ASN A 164 -0.03 -0.97 -10.68
CA ASN A 164 -0.95 -0.40 -9.68
C ASN A 164 -1.68 -1.51 -8.91
N LEU A 165 -2.20 -2.52 -9.63
CA LEU A 165 -2.82 -3.69 -9.01
C LEU A 165 -1.84 -4.55 -8.22
N ALA A 166 -0.57 -4.67 -8.63
CA ALA A 166 0.42 -5.44 -7.88
C ALA A 166 0.72 -4.78 -6.52
N ILE A 167 0.77 -3.44 -6.46
CA ILE A 167 0.90 -2.68 -5.23
C ILE A 167 -0.37 -2.82 -4.36
N ALA A 168 -1.55 -2.68 -4.97
CA ALA A 168 -2.82 -2.81 -4.27
C ALA A 168 -3.01 -4.20 -3.64
N VAL A 169 -2.76 -5.26 -4.41
CA VAL A 169 -2.84 -6.64 -3.90
C VAL A 169 -1.86 -6.86 -2.75
N TYR A 170 -0.60 -6.45 -2.89
CA TYR A 170 0.37 -6.57 -1.79
C TYR A 170 -0.11 -5.88 -0.51
N GLY A 171 -0.55 -4.63 -0.61
CA GLY A 171 -1.02 -3.87 0.55
C GLY A 171 -2.25 -4.53 1.18
N TYR A 172 -3.25 -4.94 0.40
CA TYR A 172 -4.43 -5.61 0.94
C TYR A 172 -4.11 -6.99 1.57
N GLU A 173 -3.22 -7.79 0.99
CA GLU A 173 -2.78 -9.06 1.59
C GLU A 173 -2.04 -8.85 2.92
N PHE A 174 -1.18 -7.83 2.96
CA PHE A 174 -0.47 -7.44 4.17
C PHE A 174 -1.46 -7.05 5.27
N CYS A 175 -2.41 -6.17 4.94
CA CYS A 175 -3.44 -5.70 5.86
C CYS A 175 -4.33 -6.84 6.37
N ALA A 176 -4.81 -7.70 5.47
CA ALA A 176 -5.63 -8.86 5.83
C ALA A 176 -4.90 -9.81 6.79
N THR A 177 -3.58 -9.97 6.62
CA THR A 177 -2.77 -10.77 7.55
C THR A 177 -2.76 -10.15 8.94
N ILE A 178 -2.49 -8.85 9.04
CA ILE A 178 -2.42 -8.13 10.32
C ILE A 178 -3.80 -8.07 11.00
N TYR A 179 -4.85 -7.65 10.28
CA TYR A 179 -6.19 -7.54 10.85
C TYR A 179 -6.72 -8.89 11.33
N ARG A 180 -6.36 -10.00 10.68
CA ARG A 180 -6.65 -11.34 11.18
C ARG A 180 -5.92 -11.65 12.48
N GLN A 181 -4.63 -11.32 12.59
CA GLN A 181 -3.85 -11.52 13.81
C GLN A 181 -4.38 -10.69 14.99
N LEU A 182 -4.78 -9.44 14.73
CA LEU A 182 -5.32 -8.51 15.71
C LEU A 182 -6.82 -8.73 16.00
N ARG A 183 -7.48 -9.66 15.29
CA ARG A 183 -8.93 -9.94 15.39
C ARG A 183 -9.80 -8.72 15.11
N LEU A 184 -9.39 -7.89 14.17
CA LEU A 184 -10.15 -6.72 13.70
C LEU A 184 -11.06 -7.15 12.56
N GLU A 185 -12.16 -7.84 12.91
CA GLU A 185 -13.00 -8.56 11.94
C GLU A 185 -13.59 -7.64 10.86
N ARG A 186 -14.09 -6.45 11.23
CA ARG A 186 -14.67 -5.51 10.26
C ARG A 186 -13.65 -4.97 9.26
N ASP A 187 -12.45 -4.63 9.73
CA ASP A 187 -11.36 -4.14 8.88
C ASP A 187 -10.84 -5.27 7.97
N LEU A 188 -10.74 -6.48 8.51
CA LEU A 188 -10.43 -7.68 7.75
C LEU A 188 -11.44 -7.93 6.63
N ALA A 189 -12.74 -7.92 6.92
CA ALA A 189 -13.78 -8.17 5.93
C ALA A 189 -13.80 -7.12 4.81
N SER A 190 -13.63 -5.84 5.16
CA SER A 190 -13.54 -4.74 4.20
C SER A 190 -12.31 -4.88 3.30
N THR A 191 -11.17 -5.22 3.89
CA THR A 191 -9.92 -5.48 3.16
C THR A 191 -10.04 -6.68 2.24
N LEU A 192 -10.64 -7.79 2.70
CA LEU A 192 -10.86 -8.98 1.90
C LEU A 192 -11.81 -8.73 0.72
N ASN A 193 -12.84 -7.91 0.89
CA ASN A 193 -13.69 -7.49 -0.21
C ASN A 193 -12.88 -6.71 -1.27
N ASN A 194 -12.05 -5.76 -0.87
CA ASN A 194 -11.24 -5.00 -1.82
C ASN A 194 -10.15 -5.86 -2.48
N LEU A 195 -9.54 -6.78 -1.72
CA LEU A 195 -8.61 -7.78 -2.25
C LEU A 195 -9.28 -8.65 -3.31
N GLY A 196 -10.53 -9.08 -3.08
CA GLY A 196 -11.31 -9.81 -4.06
C GLY A 196 -11.52 -9.01 -5.36
N VAL A 197 -11.83 -7.71 -5.25
CA VAL A 197 -11.99 -6.83 -6.44
C VAL A 197 -10.67 -6.71 -7.21
N ALA A 198 -9.56 -6.52 -6.51
CA ALA A 198 -8.24 -6.45 -7.12
C ALA A 198 -7.89 -7.77 -7.87
N TYR A 199 -8.24 -8.92 -7.29
CA TYR A 199 -8.04 -10.22 -7.94
C TYR A 199 -8.93 -10.42 -9.18
N VAL A 200 -10.21 -10.04 -9.13
CA VAL A 200 -11.08 -10.06 -10.32
C VAL A 200 -10.47 -9.18 -11.43
N THR A 201 -10.04 -7.96 -11.08
CA THR A 201 -9.41 -7.04 -12.04
C THR A 201 -8.14 -7.64 -12.65
N GLN A 202 -7.30 -8.33 -11.86
CA GLN A 202 -6.15 -9.06 -12.41
C GLN A 202 -6.55 -10.17 -13.38
N ALA A 203 -7.64 -10.89 -13.09
CA ALA A 203 -8.17 -11.92 -13.99
C ALA A 203 -8.68 -11.32 -15.31
N GLU A 204 -9.38 -10.19 -15.26
CA GLU A 204 -9.85 -9.45 -16.45
C GLU A 204 -8.70 -8.95 -17.33
N LEU A 205 -7.55 -8.61 -16.72
CA LEU A 205 -6.31 -8.28 -17.42
C LEU A 205 -5.56 -9.52 -17.97
N GLY A 206 -6.11 -10.72 -17.81
CA GLY A 206 -5.53 -11.97 -18.29
C GLY A 206 -4.40 -12.53 -17.43
N LYS A 207 -4.15 -11.99 -16.22
CA LYS A 207 -3.16 -12.53 -15.28
C LYS A 207 -3.76 -13.71 -14.54
N GLU A 208 -3.35 -14.93 -14.90
CA GLU A 208 -3.79 -16.19 -14.27
C GLU A 208 -5.31 -16.22 -13.95
N PRO A 209 -6.19 -15.99 -14.94
CA PRO A 209 -7.57 -15.59 -14.69
C PRO A 209 -8.34 -16.54 -13.77
N VAL A 210 -8.18 -17.85 -14.00
CA VAL A 210 -8.83 -18.87 -13.16
C VAL A 210 -8.33 -18.83 -11.71
N ALA A 211 -7.01 -18.74 -11.50
CA ALA A 211 -6.42 -18.75 -10.16
C ALA A 211 -6.76 -17.47 -9.38
N ASN A 212 -6.74 -16.32 -10.05
CA ASN A 212 -7.13 -15.06 -9.43
C ASN A 212 -8.62 -15.02 -9.10
N LEU A 213 -9.50 -15.58 -9.93
CA LEU A 213 -10.91 -15.74 -9.56
C LEU A 213 -11.11 -16.67 -8.36
N GLU A 214 -10.32 -17.74 -8.22
CA GLU A 214 -10.35 -18.57 -7.01
C GLU A 214 -9.92 -17.81 -5.76
N ARG A 215 -8.85 -17.00 -5.86
CA ARG A 215 -8.40 -16.13 -4.76
C ARG A 215 -9.47 -15.10 -4.39
N ALA A 216 -10.12 -14.50 -5.39
CA ALA A 216 -11.23 -13.56 -5.18
C ALA A 216 -12.42 -14.22 -4.47
N ILE A 217 -12.86 -15.39 -4.94
CA ILE A 217 -13.95 -16.15 -4.33
C ILE A 217 -13.62 -16.51 -2.88
N ALA A 218 -12.38 -16.93 -2.59
CA ALA A 218 -11.95 -17.22 -1.23
C ALA A 218 -12.03 -15.97 -0.32
N ALA A 219 -11.51 -14.82 -0.79
CA ALA A 219 -11.55 -13.57 -0.05
C ALA A 219 -12.99 -13.09 0.20
N TYR A 220 -13.85 -13.11 -0.81
CA TYR A 220 -15.26 -12.76 -0.67
C TYR A 220 -16.03 -13.72 0.23
N THR A 221 -15.75 -15.02 0.18
CA THR A 221 -16.41 -16.02 1.04
C THR A 221 -16.07 -15.80 2.51
N GLU A 222 -14.81 -15.49 2.82
CA GLU A 222 -14.40 -15.12 4.17
C GLU A 222 -15.04 -13.78 4.62
N ALA A 223 -15.01 -12.76 3.76
CA ALA A 223 -15.64 -11.46 4.06
C ALA A 223 -17.14 -11.57 4.33
N THR A 224 -17.89 -12.32 3.51
CA THR A 224 -19.34 -12.54 3.72
C THR A 224 -19.63 -13.30 5.02
N THR A 225 -18.74 -14.20 5.45
CA THR A 225 -18.87 -14.87 6.75
C THR A 225 -18.84 -13.88 7.91
N ILE A 226 -17.95 -12.88 7.83
CA ILE A 226 -17.83 -11.82 8.85
C ILE A 226 -19.00 -10.83 8.74
N PHE A 227 -19.36 -10.37 7.54
CA PHE A 227 -20.43 -9.40 7.33
C PHE A 227 -21.84 -9.91 7.64
N ARG A 228 -22.01 -11.19 7.97
CA ARG A 228 -23.28 -11.72 8.52
C ARG A 228 -23.60 -11.24 9.94
N GLN A 229 -22.69 -10.52 10.60
CA GLN A 229 -22.99 -9.88 11.88
C GLN A 229 -24.04 -8.75 11.71
N PRO A 230 -24.90 -8.51 12.72
CA PRO A 230 -25.92 -7.47 12.67
C PRO A 230 -25.32 -6.08 12.40
N GLY A 231 -25.99 -5.28 11.56
CA GLY A 231 -25.57 -3.91 11.24
C GLY A 231 -24.55 -3.80 10.09
N LEU A 232 -24.18 -4.92 9.46
CA LEU A 232 -23.27 -4.98 8.30
C LEU A 232 -23.98 -5.45 7.01
N GLU A 233 -25.31 -5.38 6.98
CA GLU A 233 -26.15 -5.94 5.91
C GLU A 233 -25.82 -5.31 4.54
N ARG A 234 -25.53 -4.00 4.52
CA ARG A 234 -25.15 -3.30 3.30
C ARG A 234 -23.85 -3.87 2.72
N ASP A 235 -22.85 -4.05 3.58
CA ASP A 235 -21.53 -4.54 3.18
C ASP A 235 -21.62 -6.01 2.76
N LEU A 236 -22.42 -6.81 3.47
CA LEU A 236 -22.76 -8.19 3.09
C LEU A 236 -23.38 -8.27 1.69
N ALA A 237 -24.40 -7.45 1.39
CA ALA A 237 -25.07 -7.47 0.09
C ALA A 237 -24.14 -7.03 -1.06
N GLN A 238 -23.23 -6.09 -0.80
CA GLN A 238 -22.20 -5.69 -1.75
C GLN A 238 -21.24 -6.84 -2.03
N THR A 239 -20.69 -7.47 -0.99
CA THR A 239 -19.73 -8.57 -1.16
C THR A 239 -20.39 -9.82 -1.76
N LEU A 240 -21.64 -10.15 -1.43
CA LEU A 240 -22.40 -11.23 -2.07
C LEU A 240 -22.61 -10.98 -3.57
N ASN A 241 -22.89 -9.74 -3.98
CA ASN A 241 -22.98 -9.42 -5.40
C ASN A 241 -21.62 -9.61 -6.10
N ASN A 242 -20.51 -9.18 -5.48
CA ASN A 242 -19.18 -9.38 -6.03
C ASN A 242 -18.79 -10.87 -6.11
N LEU A 243 -19.16 -11.65 -5.10
CA LEU A 243 -19.00 -13.11 -5.09
C LEU A 243 -19.80 -13.75 -6.23
N GLY A 244 -21.03 -13.30 -6.47
CA GLY A 244 -21.85 -13.74 -7.59
C GLY A 244 -21.19 -13.44 -8.94
N ASN A 245 -20.63 -12.23 -9.10
CA ASN A 245 -19.90 -11.85 -10.32
C ASN A 245 -18.71 -12.78 -10.54
N ALA A 246 -17.89 -13.03 -9.52
CA ALA A 246 -16.72 -13.89 -9.64
C ALA A 246 -17.08 -15.33 -10.04
N TYR A 247 -18.17 -15.89 -9.48
CA TYR A 247 -18.68 -17.19 -9.90
C TYR A 247 -19.21 -17.20 -11.34
N LEU A 248 -19.95 -16.15 -11.73
CA LEU A 248 -20.45 -16.01 -13.10
C LEU A 248 -19.28 -16.00 -14.11
N THR A 249 -18.25 -15.19 -13.85
CA THR A 249 -17.05 -15.13 -14.70
C THR A 249 -16.31 -16.47 -14.76
N GLN A 250 -16.19 -17.21 -13.65
CA GLN A 250 -15.61 -18.57 -13.70
C GLN A 250 -16.43 -19.52 -14.57
N ALA A 251 -17.76 -19.43 -14.52
CA ALA A 251 -18.64 -20.23 -15.35
C ALA A 251 -18.49 -19.90 -16.85
N GLU A 252 -18.39 -18.62 -17.19
CA GLU A 252 -18.15 -18.14 -18.57
C GLU A 252 -16.78 -18.60 -19.10
N LEU A 253 -15.77 -18.71 -18.22
CA LEU A 253 -14.47 -19.32 -18.54
C LEU A 253 -14.51 -20.87 -18.64
N GLY A 254 -15.69 -21.49 -18.48
CA GLY A 254 -15.90 -22.93 -18.61
C GLY A 254 -15.51 -23.74 -17.37
N LYS A 255 -15.21 -23.10 -16.24
CA LYS A 255 -14.88 -23.80 -14.99
C LYS A 255 -16.16 -24.15 -14.23
N GLU A 256 -16.48 -25.44 -14.18
CA GLU A 256 -17.68 -25.98 -13.51
C GLU A 256 -18.95 -25.14 -13.78
N PRO A 257 -19.29 -24.85 -15.06
CA PRO A 257 -20.19 -23.75 -15.41
C PRO A 257 -21.57 -23.87 -14.74
N VAL A 258 -22.13 -25.07 -14.67
CA VAL A 258 -23.43 -25.30 -14.01
C VAL A 258 -23.37 -24.99 -12.52
N ALA A 259 -22.35 -25.51 -11.82
CA ALA A 259 -22.23 -25.35 -10.36
C ALA A 259 -21.90 -23.90 -9.99
N ASN A 260 -21.04 -23.25 -10.76
CA ASN A 260 -20.69 -21.84 -10.52
C ASN A 260 -21.87 -20.91 -10.83
N LEU A 261 -22.67 -21.17 -11.86
CA LEU A 261 -23.92 -20.41 -12.07
C LEU A 261 -24.93 -20.59 -10.94
N GLU A 262 -25.08 -21.80 -10.39
CA GLU A 262 -25.92 -22.02 -9.20
C GLU A 262 -25.43 -21.22 -8.00
N ARG A 263 -24.12 -21.19 -7.75
CA ARG A 263 -23.52 -20.39 -6.67
C ARG A 263 -23.70 -18.89 -6.92
N ALA A 264 -23.55 -18.43 -8.15
CA ALA A 264 -23.78 -17.03 -8.53
C ALA A 264 -25.23 -16.61 -8.25
N ILE A 265 -26.19 -17.39 -8.72
CA ILE A 265 -27.63 -17.16 -8.49
C ILE A 265 -27.95 -17.15 -6.99
N ALA A 266 -27.39 -18.07 -6.21
CA ALA A 266 -27.60 -18.09 -4.76
C ALA A 266 -27.08 -16.80 -4.10
N ALA A 267 -25.87 -16.36 -4.44
CA ALA A 267 -25.26 -15.14 -3.90
C ALA A 267 -26.07 -13.88 -4.28
N TYR A 268 -26.49 -13.74 -5.54
CA TYR A 268 -27.34 -12.63 -5.96
C TYR A 268 -28.73 -12.68 -5.31
N THR A 269 -29.31 -13.85 -5.12
CA THR A 269 -30.62 -14.00 -4.46
C THR A 269 -30.55 -13.56 -3.00
N GLU A 270 -29.49 -13.92 -2.28
CA GLU A 270 -29.25 -13.44 -0.90
C GLU A 270 -29.04 -11.92 -0.89
N ALA A 271 -28.20 -11.38 -1.80
CA ALA A 271 -27.96 -9.94 -1.91
C ALA A 271 -29.23 -9.13 -2.23
N THR A 272 -30.07 -9.59 -3.15
CA THR A 272 -31.36 -8.94 -3.49
C THR A 272 -32.35 -9.01 -2.34
N THR A 273 -32.37 -10.11 -1.58
CA THR A 273 -33.20 -10.23 -0.37
C THR A 273 -32.82 -9.17 0.66
N ILE A 274 -31.53 -8.94 0.89
CA ILE A 274 -31.04 -7.89 1.79
C ILE A 274 -31.37 -6.49 1.23
N ARG A 275 -31.10 -6.24 -0.05
CA ARG A 275 -31.34 -4.93 -0.69
C ARG A 275 -32.81 -4.53 -0.82
N ARG A 276 -33.75 -5.47 -0.62
CA ARG A 276 -35.19 -5.16 -0.52
C ARG A 276 -35.60 -4.61 0.86
N GLN A 277 -34.71 -4.63 1.85
CA GLN A 277 -34.98 -4.05 3.15
C GLN A 277 -34.99 -2.51 3.07
N PRO A 278 -35.84 -1.84 3.88
CA PRO A 278 -35.91 -0.38 3.91
C PRO A 278 -34.56 0.29 4.13
N GLY A 279 -34.16 1.18 3.22
CA GLY A 279 -32.92 1.94 3.29
C GLY A 279 -31.69 1.29 2.65
N LEU A 280 -31.83 0.09 2.05
CA LEU A 280 -30.75 -0.64 1.36
C LEU A 280 -30.99 -0.80 -0.16
N GLU A 281 -31.95 -0.07 -0.72
CA GLU A 281 -32.46 -0.29 -2.09
C GLU A 281 -31.56 0.30 -3.19
N ARG A 282 -30.61 1.18 -2.84
CA ARG A 282 -29.80 1.98 -3.79
C ARG A 282 -29.21 1.13 -4.93
N ASP A 283 -28.72 -0.06 -4.59
CA ASP A 283 -27.99 -0.94 -5.52
C ASP A 283 -28.80 -2.20 -5.92
N LEU A 284 -30.11 -2.23 -5.62
CA LEU A 284 -30.99 -3.38 -5.88
C LEU A 284 -31.10 -3.69 -7.38
N ALA A 285 -31.34 -2.68 -8.21
CA ALA A 285 -31.50 -2.85 -9.65
C ALA A 285 -30.26 -3.46 -10.31
N GLY A 286 -29.05 -3.03 -9.91
CA GLY A 286 -27.80 -3.61 -10.43
C GLY A 286 -27.66 -5.09 -10.08
N THR A 287 -28.05 -5.46 -8.85
CA THR A 287 -28.00 -6.87 -8.39
C THR A 287 -29.03 -7.73 -9.12
N LEU A 288 -30.23 -7.19 -9.34
CA LEU A 288 -31.30 -7.86 -10.07
C LEU A 288 -30.90 -8.08 -11.54
N ASN A 289 -30.25 -7.12 -12.17
CA ASN A 289 -29.69 -7.30 -13.51
C ASN A 289 -28.65 -8.43 -13.54
N ASN A 290 -27.74 -8.50 -12.57
CA ASN A 290 -26.76 -9.58 -12.49
C ASN A 290 -27.40 -10.95 -12.27
N LEU A 291 -28.46 -11.01 -11.44
CA LEU A 291 -29.26 -12.21 -11.24
C LEU A 291 -29.95 -12.65 -12.54
N GLY A 292 -30.54 -11.71 -13.28
CA GLY A 292 -31.16 -11.97 -14.58
C GLY A 292 -30.16 -12.50 -15.61
N ASN A 293 -28.96 -11.92 -15.66
CA ASN A 293 -27.87 -12.39 -16.53
C ASN A 293 -27.50 -13.84 -16.19
N ALA A 294 -27.34 -14.17 -14.91
CA ALA A 294 -26.99 -15.54 -14.51
C ALA A 294 -28.08 -16.56 -14.88
N TYR A 295 -29.37 -16.20 -14.77
CA TYR A 295 -30.47 -17.04 -15.25
C TYR A 295 -30.45 -17.19 -16.77
N LEU A 296 -30.19 -16.11 -17.52
CA LEU A 296 -30.06 -16.16 -18.97
C LEU A 296 -28.94 -17.13 -19.39
N THR A 297 -27.76 -17.04 -18.78
CA THR A 297 -26.63 -17.94 -19.05
C THR A 297 -26.98 -19.40 -18.73
N GLN A 298 -27.73 -19.68 -17.64
CA GLN A 298 -28.21 -21.04 -17.38
C GLN A 298 -29.18 -21.56 -18.45
N ALA A 299 -30.06 -20.69 -18.96
CA ALA A 299 -30.98 -21.05 -20.04
C ALA A 299 -30.23 -21.36 -21.35
N GLU A 300 -29.20 -20.58 -21.68
CA GLU A 300 -28.33 -20.79 -22.84
C GLU A 300 -27.55 -22.10 -22.76
N LEU A 301 -27.19 -22.55 -21.55
CA LEU A 301 -26.61 -23.87 -21.29
C LEU A 301 -27.65 -25.02 -21.33
N GLY A 302 -28.91 -24.72 -21.62
CA GLY A 302 -29.99 -25.71 -21.74
C GLY A 302 -30.56 -26.20 -20.41
N LYS A 303 -30.23 -25.54 -19.28
CA LYS A 303 -30.78 -25.89 -17.97
C LYS A 303 -32.10 -25.16 -17.75
N GLU A 304 -33.19 -25.92 -17.72
CA GLU A 304 -34.57 -25.40 -17.54
C GLU A 304 -34.85 -24.11 -18.36
N PRO A 305 -34.59 -24.10 -19.69
CA PRO A 305 -34.44 -22.87 -20.46
C PRO A 305 -35.66 -21.94 -20.38
N VAL A 306 -36.88 -22.50 -20.45
CA VAL A 306 -38.11 -21.69 -20.33
C VAL A 306 -38.23 -21.05 -18.94
N ALA A 307 -38.07 -21.83 -17.88
CA ALA A 307 -38.21 -21.32 -16.51
C ALA A 307 -37.12 -20.30 -16.16
N ASN A 308 -35.89 -20.51 -16.64
CA ASN A 308 -34.80 -19.56 -16.41
C ASN A 308 -34.96 -18.27 -17.24
N LEU A 309 -35.49 -18.32 -18.46
CA LEU A 309 -35.86 -17.12 -19.20
C LEU A 309 -36.97 -16.31 -18.50
N GLU A 310 -37.99 -16.99 -17.95
CA GLU A 310 -39.04 -16.33 -17.15
C GLU A 310 -38.46 -15.67 -15.89
N ARG A 311 -37.55 -16.35 -15.18
CA ARG A 311 -36.85 -15.79 -14.01
C ARG A 311 -35.96 -14.60 -14.39
N ALA A 312 -35.28 -14.66 -15.54
CA ALA A 312 -34.46 -13.56 -16.03
C ALA A 312 -35.32 -12.32 -16.33
N ILE A 313 -36.44 -12.48 -17.04
CA ILE A 313 -37.40 -11.40 -17.32
C ILE A 313 -37.89 -10.79 -16.01
N ALA A 314 -38.31 -11.62 -15.05
CA ALA A 314 -38.78 -11.16 -13.75
C ALA A 314 -37.72 -10.43 -12.92
N ALA A 315 -36.43 -10.72 -13.14
CA ALA A 315 -35.34 -9.99 -12.50
C ALA A 315 -35.09 -8.62 -13.15
N TYR A 316 -35.29 -8.49 -14.47
CA TYR A 316 -35.09 -7.23 -15.18
C TYR A 316 -36.22 -6.20 -15.01
N THR A 317 -37.40 -6.63 -14.54
CA THR A 317 -38.61 -5.80 -14.40
C THR A 317 -38.93 -5.48 -12.96
#